data_AF-A0A0F9V728-F1
#
_entry.id   AF-A0A0F9V728-F1
#
_cell.length_a   1.000
_cell.length_b   1.000
_cell.length_c   1.000
_cell.angle_alpha   90.00
_cell.angle_beta   90.00
_cell.angle_gamma   90.00
#
_symmetry.space_group_name_H-M   'P 1'
#
loop_
_entity.id
_entity.type
_entity.pdbx_description
1 polymer ?
#
loop_
_entity_poly.entity_id
_entity_poly.type
_entity_poly.pdbx_seq_one_letter_code
_entity_poly.pdbx_strand_id
1 'polypeptide(L)'
;AIDVRLTTLADLQAQGGTPTGASAKPNIKVAGGVGLDGARYTVVEENPAPVSGRRGVEELICAYPWPQGCNYWIGIARCESTLGQDPNAYADWNPYVGLFQIWIGHNYERGWLEDDTNNVLAAWELSHEGTRTSPWPYCR
;
A
#
# COMPACT_ATOMS: atom_id res chain seq x y z
N ALA A 1 -16.34 13.37 22.50
CA ALA A 1 -16.39 12.21 21.58
C ALA A 1 -15.50 12.54 20.39
N ILE A 2 -14.62 11.62 19.99
CA ILE A 2 -13.88 11.75 18.73
C ILE A 2 -14.70 10.97 17.70
N ASP A 3 -15.17 11.65 16.68
CA ASP A 3 -15.98 11.07 15.61
C ASP A 3 -15.03 10.40 14.60
N VAL A 4 -14.77 9.11 14.81
CA VAL A 4 -13.94 8.30 13.91
C VAL A 4 -14.82 7.84 12.75
N ARG A 5 -14.76 8.56 11.63
CA ARG A 5 -15.32 8.07 10.37
C ARG A 5 -14.66 6.74 10.01
N LEU A 6 -15.44 5.67 9.92
CA LEU A 6 -15.01 4.46 9.24
C LEU A 6 -14.92 4.76 7.74
N THR A 7 -13.71 4.82 7.20
CA THR A 7 -13.47 4.72 5.76
C THR A 7 -13.85 3.31 5.33
N THR A 8 -14.83 3.18 4.44
CA THR A 8 -15.31 1.88 3.96
C THR A 8 -14.47 1.39 2.78
N LEU A 9 -14.55 0.09 2.46
CA LEU A 9 -13.88 -0.49 1.29
C LEU A 9 -14.24 0.24 -0.02
N ALA A 10 -15.46 0.77 -0.11
CA ALA A 10 -15.92 1.58 -1.24
C ALA A 10 -15.21 2.94 -1.34
N ASP A 11 -14.80 3.55 -0.22
CA ASP A 11 -14.11 4.85 -0.21
C ASP A 11 -12.64 4.73 -0.69
N LEU A 12 -12.01 3.57 -0.48
CA LEU A 12 -10.69 3.24 -1.05
C LEU A 12 -10.80 2.92 -2.54
N GLN A 13 -11.81 2.15 -2.95
CA GLN A 13 -12.04 1.80 -4.36
C GLN A 13 -12.58 2.97 -5.22
N ALA A 14 -13.19 3.99 -4.61
CA ALA A 14 -13.68 5.19 -5.29
C ALA A 14 -12.56 6.14 -5.78
N GLN A 15 -11.30 5.92 -5.39
CA GLN A 15 -10.13 6.65 -5.91
C GLN A 15 -9.67 6.09 -7.28
N GLY A 16 -10.58 5.48 -8.04
CA GLY A 16 -10.30 4.65 -9.20
C GLY A 16 -9.51 5.33 -10.31
N GLY A 17 -8.23 5.00 -10.43
CA GLY A 17 -7.46 5.16 -11.65
C GLY A 17 -7.80 4.03 -12.65
N THR A 18 -8.64 4.33 -13.63
CA THR A 18 -8.99 3.38 -14.71
C THR A 18 -7.74 2.99 -15.52
N PRO A 19 -7.46 1.69 -15.72
CA PRO A 19 -6.26 1.27 -16.46
C PRO A 19 -6.43 1.59 -17.96
N THR A 20 -5.84 2.71 -18.39
CA THR A 20 -5.81 3.12 -19.80
C THR A 20 -4.39 2.97 -20.33
N GLY A 21 -4.13 1.90 -21.07
CA GLY A 21 -2.80 1.61 -21.60
C GLY A 21 -2.36 2.60 -22.69
N ALA A 22 -1.30 3.37 -22.42
CA ALA A 22 -0.53 4.06 -23.45
C ALA A 22 0.93 4.27 -23.01
N SER A 23 1.86 3.63 -23.71
CA SER A 23 3.30 3.84 -23.50
C SER A 23 3.73 5.20 -24.04
N ALA A 24 4.07 6.15 -23.15
CA ALA A 24 4.75 7.39 -23.52
C ALA A 24 5.55 8.00 -22.35
N LYS A 25 6.84 8.27 -22.58
CA LYS A 25 7.69 9.07 -21.68
C LYS A 25 7.25 10.55 -21.71
N PRO A 26 7.06 11.24 -20.58
CA PRO A 26 6.90 12.69 -20.56
C PRO A 26 8.25 13.40 -20.34
N ASN A 27 8.84 13.93 -21.41
CA ASN A 27 9.75 15.07 -21.31
C ASN A 27 8.89 16.33 -21.16
N ILE A 28 8.81 16.91 -19.95
CA ILE A 28 8.00 18.11 -19.71
C ILE A 28 8.84 19.38 -19.94
N LYS A 29 8.42 20.20 -20.91
CA LYS A 29 8.75 21.62 -21.00
C LYS A 29 7.45 22.42 -20.91
N VAL A 30 7.41 23.39 -20.00
CA VAL A 30 6.25 24.29 -19.81
C VAL A 30 6.55 25.66 -20.40
N ALA A 31 5.60 26.25 -21.14
CA ALA A 31 5.64 27.66 -21.52
C ALA A 31 4.21 28.22 -21.77
N GLY A 32 3.86 29.30 -21.08
CA GLY A 32 2.76 30.22 -21.44
C GLY A 32 1.39 29.97 -20.77
N GLY A 33 0.82 31.02 -20.14
CA GLY A 33 -0.63 31.11 -19.82
C GLY A 33 -1.48 31.42 -21.06
N VAL A 34 -2.78 31.73 -21.03
CA VAL A 34 -3.72 32.24 -19.99
C VAL A 34 -5.15 31.82 -20.42
N GLY A 35 -6.17 31.59 -19.60
CA GLY A 35 -6.36 31.68 -18.14
C GLY A 35 -7.69 32.39 -17.80
N LEU A 36 -8.58 31.78 -17.01
CA LEU A 36 -9.90 32.33 -16.63
C LEU A 36 -10.18 32.17 -15.12
N ASP A 37 -10.59 33.28 -14.51
CA ASP A 37 -11.33 33.48 -13.26
C ASP A 37 -11.14 32.57 -12.03
N GLY A 38 -10.73 33.24 -10.94
CA GLY A 38 -11.53 33.20 -9.72
C GLY A 38 -11.03 32.34 -8.55
N ALA A 39 -10.22 31.31 -8.80
CA ALA A 39 -9.71 30.46 -7.72
C ALA A 39 -8.20 30.18 -7.85
N ARG A 40 -7.41 30.79 -6.96
CA ARG A 40 -6.04 30.33 -6.69
C ARG A 40 -6.09 29.06 -5.86
N TYR A 41 -6.41 27.94 -6.49
CA TYR A 41 -5.98 26.66 -5.97
C TYR A 41 -4.47 26.61 -6.13
N THR A 42 -3.75 26.81 -5.04
CA THR A 42 -2.42 26.25 -4.92
C THR A 42 -2.61 24.74 -4.98
N VAL A 43 -2.47 24.16 -6.17
CA VAL A 43 -2.13 22.74 -6.27
C VAL A 43 -0.76 22.67 -5.63
N VAL A 44 -0.75 22.36 -4.33
CA VAL A 44 0.44 21.80 -3.71
C VAL A 44 0.57 20.47 -4.42
N GLU A 45 1.44 20.46 -5.42
CA GLU A 45 1.94 19.24 -6.02
C GLU A 45 2.68 18.54 -4.87
N GLU A 46 1.95 17.73 -4.11
CA GLU A 46 2.50 16.55 -3.45
C GLU A 46 2.96 15.62 -4.57
N ASN A 47 4.07 16.02 -5.20
CA ASN A 47 5.13 15.12 -5.58
C ASN A 47 5.42 14.31 -4.31
N PRO A 48 5.00 13.04 -4.22
CA PRO A 48 5.34 12.22 -3.07
C PRO A 48 6.84 11.96 -3.20
N ALA A 49 7.63 12.85 -2.59
CA ALA A 49 9.04 12.62 -2.37
C ALA A 49 9.15 11.22 -1.76
N PRO A 50 10.03 10.34 -2.30
CA PRO A 50 10.04 8.93 -1.94
C PRO A 50 10.12 8.82 -0.42
N VAL A 51 9.10 8.22 0.19
CA VAL A 51 8.83 8.33 1.64
C VAL A 51 9.93 7.58 2.39
N SER A 52 10.99 8.30 2.71
CA SER A 52 12.21 7.79 3.32
C SER A 52 11.96 7.40 4.78
N GLY A 53 11.44 6.18 4.97
CA GLY A 53 11.77 5.34 6.12
C GLY A 53 10.74 5.28 7.25
N ARG A 54 10.38 4.03 7.57
CA ARG A 54 9.82 3.53 8.83
C ARG A 54 8.41 3.96 9.24
N ARG A 55 8.03 5.25 9.21
CA ARG A 55 6.68 5.63 9.67
C ARG A 55 5.57 5.16 8.74
N GLY A 56 5.78 5.29 7.43
CA GLY A 56 4.77 4.96 6.42
C GLY A 56 4.23 3.53 6.52
N VAL A 57 5.09 2.51 6.67
CA VAL A 57 4.65 1.10 6.70
C VAL A 57 3.89 0.71 7.98
N GLU A 58 4.28 1.25 9.14
CA GLU A 58 3.57 0.99 10.41
C GLU A 58 2.22 1.74 10.43
N GLU A 59 2.17 2.97 9.90
CA GLU A 59 0.94 3.76 9.70
C GLU A 59 -0.01 3.08 8.68
N LEU A 60 0.54 2.56 7.58
CA LEU A 60 -0.19 1.83 6.54
C LEU A 60 -0.81 0.53 7.05
N ILE A 61 -0.08 -0.26 7.86
CA ILE A 61 -0.67 -1.42 8.54
C ILE A 61 -1.78 -0.94 9.48
N CYS A 62 -1.56 0.10 10.29
CA CYS A 62 -2.57 0.59 11.23
C CYS A 62 -3.78 1.30 10.59
N ALA A 63 -3.81 1.52 9.27
CA ALA A 63 -4.98 2.01 8.56
C ALA A 63 -6.13 0.98 8.47
N TYR A 64 -5.84 -0.32 8.63
CA TYR A 64 -6.81 -1.41 8.55
C TYR A 64 -7.37 -1.79 9.94
N PRO A 65 -8.66 -2.16 10.06
CA PRO A 65 -9.32 -2.43 11.34
C PRO A 65 -9.07 -3.87 11.85
N TRP A 66 -7.80 -4.22 12.08
CA TRP A 66 -7.40 -5.57 12.52
C TRP A 66 -8.03 -6.00 13.86
N PRO A 67 -8.70 -7.17 13.94
CA PRO A 67 -9.34 -7.64 15.17
C PRO A 67 -8.38 -7.86 16.35
N GLN A 68 -7.12 -8.24 16.10
CA GLN A 68 -6.06 -8.39 17.11
C GLN A 68 -5.33 -7.07 17.42
N GLY A 69 -5.71 -5.96 16.75
CA GLY A 69 -5.02 -4.68 16.78
C GLY A 69 -3.79 -4.62 15.85
N CYS A 70 -3.50 -3.43 15.30
CA CYS A 70 -2.46 -3.30 14.29
C CYS A 70 -1.04 -3.62 14.79
N ASN A 71 -0.74 -3.46 16.09
CA ASN A 71 0.55 -3.85 16.67
C ASN A 71 0.86 -5.35 16.50
N TYR A 72 -0.16 -6.21 16.49
CA TYR A 72 0.01 -7.64 16.24
C TYR A 72 0.41 -7.91 14.78
N TRP A 73 -0.22 -7.20 13.83
CA TRP A 73 0.09 -7.30 12.40
C TRP A 73 1.42 -6.64 12.01
N ILE A 74 1.83 -5.57 12.71
CA ILE A 74 3.21 -5.05 12.68
C ILE A 74 4.20 -6.13 13.17
N GLY A 75 3.81 -6.93 14.17
CA GLY A 75 4.58 -8.09 14.63
C GLY A 75 4.80 -9.12 13.53
N ILE A 76 3.74 -9.53 12.81
CA ILE A 76 3.82 -10.44 11.66
C ILE A 76 4.74 -9.86 10.58
N ALA A 77 4.46 -8.65 10.07
CA ALA A 77 5.28 -8.02 9.02
C ALA A 77 6.76 -7.82 9.42
N ARG A 78 7.03 -7.59 10.71
CA ARG A 78 8.40 -7.52 11.24
C ARG A 78 9.09 -8.87 11.28
N CYS A 79 8.36 -9.94 11.56
CA CYS A 79 8.88 -11.32 11.55
C CYS A 79 9.12 -11.83 10.13
N GLU A 80 8.21 -11.55 9.19
CA GLU A 80 8.27 -12.01 7.80
C GLU A 80 9.30 -11.27 6.93
N SER A 81 9.39 -9.95 7.04
CA SER A 81 10.22 -9.12 6.13
C SER A 81 11.09 -8.07 6.82
N THR A 82 11.17 -8.07 8.16
CA THR A 82 11.74 -6.95 8.93
C THR A 82 11.08 -5.60 8.58
N LEU A 83 9.76 -5.59 8.34
CA LEU A 83 9.00 -4.43 7.85
C LEU A 83 9.54 -3.91 6.50
N GLY A 84 9.69 -4.81 5.53
CA GLY A 84 10.19 -4.53 4.18
C GLY A 84 11.70 -4.24 4.10
N GLN A 85 12.47 -4.50 5.17
CA GLN A 85 13.91 -4.21 5.23
C GLN A 85 14.78 -5.41 4.87
N ASP A 86 14.22 -6.62 4.80
CA ASP A 86 14.92 -7.77 4.25
C ASP A 86 15.07 -7.59 2.72
N PRO A 87 16.29 -7.54 2.15
CA PRO A 87 16.50 -7.42 0.71
C PRO A 87 15.93 -8.59 -0.09
N ASN A 88 15.70 -9.75 0.54
CA ASN A 88 15.07 -10.90 -0.09
C ASN A 88 13.55 -10.72 -0.25
N ALA A 89 12.92 -9.83 0.52
CA ALA A 89 11.46 -9.70 0.55
C ALA A 89 10.85 -9.26 -0.79
N TYR A 90 11.63 -8.54 -1.61
CA TYR A 90 11.21 -8.05 -2.93
C TYR A 90 12.04 -8.66 -4.08
N ALA A 91 12.99 -9.57 -3.79
CA ALA A 91 13.90 -10.11 -4.80
C ALA A 91 13.18 -11.05 -5.78
N ASP A 92 13.45 -10.91 -7.09
CA ASP A 92 12.77 -11.61 -8.20
C ASP A 92 12.61 -13.13 -8.03
N TRP A 93 13.60 -13.76 -7.38
CA TRP A 93 13.64 -15.21 -7.15
C TRP A 93 12.81 -15.68 -5.96
N ASN A 94 12.41 -14.79 -5.05
CA ASN A 94 11.60 -15.14 -3.89
C ASN A 94 10.12 -15.26 -4.30
N PRO A 95 9.48 -16.44 -4.13
CA PRO A 95 8.05 -16.62 -4.46
C PRO A 95 7.11 -15.99 -3.42
N TYR A 96 7.63 -15.52 -2.29
CA TYR A 96 6.93 -14.75 -1.28
C TYR A 96 7.36 -13.28 -1.38
N VAL A 97 6.40 -12.35 -1.47
CA VAL A 97 6.69 -10.98 -1.91
C VAL A 97 6.22 -9.96 -0.87
N GLY A 98 7.04 -8.92 -0.68
CA GLY A 98 6.74 -7.69 0.05
C GLY A 98 6.58 -7.84 1.56
N LEU A 99 5.94 -6.82 2.15
CA LEU A 99 5.85 -6.57 3.59
C LEU A 99 5.38 -7.77 4.43
N PHE A 100 4.39 -8.51 3.96
CA PHE A 100 3.83 -9.71 4.59
C PHE A 100 4.27 -11.03 3.94
N GLN A 101 5.28 -11.02 3.05
CA GLN A 101 5.78 -12.22 2.37
C GLN A 101 4.64 -13.07 1.77
N ILE A 102 3.85 -12.44 0.90
CA ILE A 102 2.66 -13.06 0.30
C ILE A 102 3.07 -13.94 -0.87
N TRP A 103 2.60 -15.19 -0.87
CA TRP A 103 2.87 -16.13 -1.95
C TRP A 103 2.14 -15.75 -3.24
N ILE A 104 2.88 -15.62 -4.35
CA ILE A 104 2.33 -15.31 -5.69
C ILE A 104 1.29 -16.35 -6.18
N GLY A 105 1.28 -17.56 -5.62
CA GLY A 105 0.29 -18.60 -5.93
C GLY A 105 -1.14 -18.29 -5.47
N HIS A 106 -1.37 -17.18 -4.75
CA HIS A 106 -2.70 -16.72 -4.35
C HIS A 106 -3.45 -15.91 -5.44
N ASN A 107 -2.97 -15.91 -6.69
CA ASN A 107 -3.49 -15.15 -7.84
C ASN A 107 -3.26 -13.62 -7.77
N TYR A 108 -2.26 -13.18 -7.01
CA TYR A 108 -1.77 -11.80 -7.07
C TYR A 108 -0.57 -11.71 -8.02
N GLU A 109 -0.49 -10.65 -8.83
CA GLU A 109 0.67 -10.39 -9.67
C GLU A 109 1.88 -9.95 -8.83
N ARG A 110 3.08 -10.41 -9.21
CA ARG A 110 4.32 -10.10 -8.48
C ARG A 110 4.52 -8.58 -8.29
N GLY A 111 4.54 -7.82 -9.39
CA GLY A 111 4.78 -6.38 -9.35
C GLY A 111 3.66 -5.59 -8.66
N TRP A 112 2.48 -6.20 -8.48
CA TRP A 112 1.42 -5.63 -7.66
C TRP A 112 1.71 -5.83 -6.17
N LEU A 113 2.23 -6.99 -5.76
CA LEU A 113 2.66 -7.28 -4.37
C LEU A 113 3.94 -6.56 -3.93
N GLU A 114 4.74 -6.02 -4.86
CA GLU A 114 5.93 -5.22 -4.55
C GLU A 114 5.60 -3.82 -4.02
N ASP A 115 4.36 -3.35 -4.21
CA ASP A 115 3.84 -2.15 -3.52
C ASP A 115 3.30 -2.54 -2.14
N ASP A 116 3.80 -1.90 -1.08
CA ASP A 116 3.41 -2.21 0.29
C ASP A 116 1.90 -1.99 0.54
N THR A 117 1.24 -1.03 -0.11
CA THR A 117 -0.20 -0.76 0.03
C THR A 117 -1.03 -1.96 -0.43
N ASN A 118 -0.66 -2.49 -1.59
CA ASN A 118 -1.25 -3.69 -2.15
C ASN A 118 -0.91 -4.93 -1.32
N ASN A 119 0.31 -5.00 -0.78
CA ASN A 119 0.73 -6.09 0.09
C ASN A 119 -0.08 -6.13 1.40
N VAL A 120 -0.32 -4.97 2.04
CA VAL A 120 -1.20 -4.86 3.21
C VAL A 120 -2.65 -5.22 2.86
N LEU A 121 -3.15 -4.82 1.69
CA LEU A 121 -4.49 -5.20 1.21
C LEU A 121 -4.63 -6.71 1.02
N ALA A 122 -3.68 -7.36 0.35
CA ALA A 122 -3.70 -8.81 0.18
C ALA A 122 -3.52 -9.55 1.52
N ALA A 123 -2.77 -9.00 2.47
CA ALA A 123 -2.71 -9.54 3.82
C ALA A 123 -4.08 -9.46 4.52
N TRP A 124 -4.80 -8.34 4.38
CA TRP A 124 -6.16 -8.15 4.89
C TRP A 124 -7.16 -9.15 4.27
N GLU A 125 -7.08 -9.38 2.95
CA GLU A 125 -7.94 -10.34 2.24
C GLU A 125 -7.63 -11.80 2.62
N LEU A 126 -6.36 -12.21 2.55
CA LEU A 126 -5.94 -13.59 2.88
C LEU A 126 -6.22 -13.95 4.34
N SER A 127 -6.04 -12.99 5.25
CA SER A 127 -6.37 -13.14 6.66
C SER A 127 -7.89 -13.17 6.93
N HIS A 128 -8.74 -13.00 5.92
CA HIS A 128 -10.19 -12.85 6.08
C HIS A 128 -10.50 -11.73 7.08
N GLU A 129 -10.16 -10.50 6.71
CA GLU A 129 -10.39 -9.29 7.52
C GLU A 129 -9.66 -9.34 8.87
N GLY A 130 -8.41 -9.84 8.83
CA GLY A 130 -7.58 -10.06 10.01
C GLY A 130 -7.99 -11.24 10.89
N THR A 131 -9.11 -11.93 10.64
CA THR A 131 -9.60 -12.98 11.56
C THR A 131 -8.75 -14.26 11.56
N ARG A 132 -7.85 -14.45 10.60
CA ARG A 132 -7.03 -15.67 10.40
C ARG A 132 -5.56 -15.34 10.16
N THR A 133 -4.70 -15.99 10.93
CA THR A 133 -3.24 -15.88 10.82
C THR A 133 -2.59 -17.15 10.29
N SER A 134 -3.40 -18.11 9.83
CA SER A 134 -2.93 -19.36 9.21
C SER A 134 -2.07 -19.20 7.95
N PRO A 135 -2.14 -18.12 7.14
CA PRO A 135 -1.17 -17.90 6.06
C PRO A 135 0.27 -17.64 6.56
N TRP A 136 0.43 -17.18 7.80
CA TRP A 136 1.72 -16.87 8.46
C TRP A 136 1.98 -17.83 9.63
N PRO A 137 2.16 -19.15 9.38
CA PRO A 137 2.15 -20.15 10.44
C PRO A 137 3.29 -20.03 11.46
N TYR A 138 4.39 -19.36 11.08
CA TYR A 138 5.61 -19.19 11.88
C TYR A 138 5.69 -17.84 12.63
N CYS A 139 4.97 -16.82 12.18
CA CYS A 139 5.07 -15.44 12.69
C CYS A 139 3.83 -14.96 13.47
N ARG A 140 2.89 -15.86 13.76
CA ARG A 140 1.59 -15.63 14.42
C ARG A 140 1.60 -15.81 15.95
#